data_AF-A0AAU7U5C8-F1
#
_entry.id   AF-A0AAU7U5C8-F1
#
_cell.length_a   1.000
_cell.length_b   1.000
_cell.length_c   1.000
_cell.angle_alpha   90.00
_cell.angle_beta   90.00
_cell.angle_gamma   90.00
#
_symmetry.space_group_name_H-M   'P 1'
#
loop_
_entity.id
_entity.type
_entity.pdbx_description
1 polymer ?
#
loop_
_entity_poly.entity_id
_entity_poly.type
_entity_poly.pdbx_seq_one_letter_code
_entity_poly.pdbx_strand_id
1 'polypeptide(L)'
;MGRQDRRLWIWLAMDRRSRRIVGCWFGQRDAPGALGLWQSLSTPYLDAICHTDRLAVYKQVVFGALHRIGGTQHIERFNATLRAKVSFLVRKSLSFCRKQANRELVVWLFIHRYNASLL
;
A
#
# COMPACT_ATOMS: atom_id res chain seq x y z
N MET A 1 -30.40 -10.62 0.63
CA MET A 1 -29.64 -9.34 0.56
C MET A 1 -28.16 -9.64 0.32
N GLY A 2 -27.63 -9.20 -0.82
CA GLY A 2 -26.35 -9.64 -1.38
C GLY A 2 -25.13 -9.25 -0.54
N ARG A 3 -24.33 -10.26 -0.18
CA ARG A 3 -23.14 -10.15 0.67
C ARG A 3 -21.97 -9.66 -0.18
N GLN A 4 -21.81 -8.33 -0.35
CA GLN A 4 -20.68 -7.78 -1.11
C GLN A 4 -19.35 -8.13 -0.41
N ASP A 5 -18.62 -9.07 -1.00
CA ASP A 5 -17.25 -9.43 -0.62
C ASP A 5 -16.29 -8.34 -1.08
N ARG A 6 -16.33 -7.16 -0.43
CA ARG A 6 -15.42 -6.06 -0.77
C ARG A 6 -14.04 -6.36 -0.23
N ARG A 7 -13.22 -7.03 -1.07
CA ARG A 7 -11.77 -7.12 -0.92
C ARG A 7 -11.22 -5.69 -0.82
N LEU A 8 -10.47 -5.45 0.24
CA LEU A 8 -9.73 -4.20 0.42
C LEU A 8 -8.38 -4.33 -0.27
N TRP A 9 -8.17 -3.54 -1.30
CA TRP A 9 -6.87 -3.41 -1.94
C TRP A 9 -6.16 -2.19 -1.35
N ILE A 10 -4.90 -2.38 -0.99
CA ILE A 10 -4.05 -1.36 -0.37
C ILE A 10 -2.82 -1.21 -1.24
N TRP A 11 -2.60 0.00 -1.72
CA TRP A 11 -1.40 0.43 -2.40
C TRP A 11 -0.46 1.07 -1.39
N LEU A 12 0.82 0.76 -1.48
CA LEU A 12 1.83 1.25 -0.54
C LEU A 12 3.09 1.64 -1.28
N ALA A 13 3.74 2.71 -0.81
CA ALA A 13 5.07 3.12 -1.22
C ALA A 13 5.98 3.16 0.00
N MET A 14 7.18 2.61 -0.14
CA MET A 14 8.19 2.54 0.92
C MET A 14 9.46 3.26 0.47
N ASP A 15 9.95 4.18 1.28
CA ASP A 15 11.28 4.75 1.09
C ASP A 15 12.35 3.69 1.36
N ARG A 16 13.22 3.45 0.38
CA ARG A 16 14.17 2.33 0.44
C ARG A 16 15.24 2.52 1.51
N ARG A 17 15.64 3.76 1.78
CA ARG A 17 16.72 4.08 2.73
C ARG A 17 16.22 3.99 4.17
N SER A 18 15.15 4.71 4.50
CA SER A 18 14.59 4.81 5.84
C SER A 18 13.63 3.68 6.21
N ARG A 19 13.15 2.91 5.21
CA ARG A 19 12.11 1.88 5.36
C ARG A 19 10.72 2.40 5.72
N ARG A 20 10.54 3.71 5.81
CA ARG A 20 9.25 4.30 6.14
C ARG A 20 8.26 4.09 5.00
N ILE A 21 7.00 3.86 5.34
CA ILE A 21 5.89 3.94 4.39
C ILE A 21 5.60 5.43 4.15
N VAL A 22 5.69 5.86 2.90
CA VAL A 22 5.62 7.29 2.50
C VAL A 22 4.43 7.59 1.61
N GLY A 23 3.71 6.57 1.17
CA GLY A 23 2.46 6.69 0.44
C GLY A 23 1.55 5.50 0.73
N CYS A 24 0.24 5.74 0.76
CA CYS A 24 -0.78 4.73 0.97
C CYS A 24 -2.09 5.15 0.30
N TRP A 25 -2.71 4.22 -0.41
CA TRP A 25 -4.02 4.45 -1.05
C TRP A 25 -4.89 3.20 -1.00
N PHE A 26 -6.20 3.39 -0.81
CA PHE A 26 -7.19 2.31 -0.83
C PHE A 26 -7.96 2.35 -2.14
N GLY A 27 -7.78 1.32 -2.98
CA GLY A 27 -8.35 1.31 -4.31
C GLY A 27 -7.98 0.05 -5.07
N GLN A 28 -8.73 -0.28 -6.12
CA GLN A 28 -8.52 -1.48 -6.93
C GLN A 28 -7.11 -1.53 -7.54
N ARG A 29 -6.69 -2.71 -8.01
CA ARG A 29 -5.40 -2.90 -8.68
C ARG A 29 -5.44 -2.47 -10.16
N ASP A 30 -5.87 -1.23 -10.38
CA ASP A 30 -6.05 -0.62 -11.68
C ASP A 30 -5.29 0.72 -11.79
N ALA A 31 -5.43 1.41 -12.92
CA ALA A 31 -4.80 2.69 -13.17
C ALA A 31 -5.24 3.80 -12.18
N PRO A 32 -6.55 3.96 -11.87
CA PRO A 32 -6.98 4.88 -10.81
C PRO A 32 -6.35 4.59 -9.44
N GLY A 33 -6.22 3.32 -9.07
CA GLY A 33 -5.55 2.92 -7.82
C GLY A 33 -4.07 3.31 -7.79
N ALA A 34 -3.36 3.08 -8.90
CA ALA A 34 -1.96 3.49 -9.04
C ALA A 34 -1.80 5.02 -8.97
N LEU A 35 -2.69 5.77 -9.61
CA LEU A 35 -2.69 7.23 -9.56
C LEU A 35 -2.97 7.75 -8.15
N GLY A 36 -3.92 7.14 -7.43
CA GLY A 36 -4.20 7.50 -6.04
C GLY A 36 -2.99 7.26 -5.13
N LEU A 37 -2.22 6.18 -5.35
CA LEU A 37 -0.96 5.99 -4.65
C LEU A 37 0.05 7.10 -4.99
N TRP A 38 0.21 7.42 -6.27
CA TRP A 38 1.13 8.46 -6.72
C TRP A 38 0.80 9.82 -6.11
N GLN A 39 -0.48 10.20 -6.08
CA GLN A 39 -0.96 11.43 -5.46
C GLN A 39 -0.80 11.47 -3.93
N SER A 40 -0.69 10.30 -3.29
CA SER A 40 -0.43 10.24 -1.84
C SER A 40 1.02 10.55 -1.45
N LEU A 41 1.93 10.62 -2.42
CA LEU A 41 3.35 10.89 -2.19
C LEU A 41 3.61 12.38 -1.99
N SER A 42 4.50 12.72 -1.06
CA SER A 42 5.03 14.08 -0.94
C SER A 42 5.97 14.43 -2.09
N THR A 43 6.10 15.72 -2.41
CA THR A 43 6.92 16.26 -3.51
C THR A 43 8.34 15.67 -3.65
N PRO A 44 9.11 15.42 -2.57
CA PRO A 44 10.44 14.83 -2.67
C PRO A 44 10.52 13.40 -3.23
N TYR A 45 9.37 12.73 -3.42
CA TYR A 45 9.33 11.37 -3.98
C TYR A 45 8.86 11.33 -5.44
N LEU A 46 8.43 12.46 -6.01
CA LEU A 46 7.88 12.50 -7.37
C LEU A 46 8.96 12.34 -8.46
N ASP A 47 10.22 12.60 -8.11
CA ASP A 47 11.41 12.42 -8.96
C ASP A 47 12.27 11.21 -8.54
N ALA A 48 11.80 10.41 -7.57
CA ALA A 48 12.54 9.27 -7.06
C ALA A 48 12.52 8.06 -8.01
N ILE A 49 13.61 7.28 -8.01
CA ILE A 49 13.65 5.98 -8.70
C ILE A 49 12.71 5.01 -7.98
N CYS A 50 11.65 4.60 -8.68
CA CYS A 50 10.61 3.75 -8.15
C CYS A 50 10.85 2.30 -8.55
N HIS A 51 10.87 1.44 -7.52
CA HIS A 51 11.00 0.00 -7.67
C HIS A 51 9.64 -0.66 -7.50
N THR A 52 9.14 -1.30 -8.55
CA THR A 52 7.81 -1.95 -8.51
C THR A 52 7.89 -3.41 -8.95
N ASP A 53 6.78 -4.14 -8.76
CA ASP A 53 6.58 -5.42 -9.43
C ASP A 53 6.29 -5.20 -10.93
N ARG A 54 5.93 -6.27 -11.65
CA ARG A 54 5.65 -6.24 -13.10
C ARG A 54 4.21 -5.83 -13.46
N LEU A 55 3.43 -5.28 -12.52
CA LEU A 55 2.05 -4.86 -12.81
C LEU A 55 2.05 -3.70 -13.82
N ALA A 56 1.35 -3.89 -14.94
CA ALA A 56 1.41 -2.99 -16.09
C ALA A 56 0.97 -1.55 -15.80
N VAL A 57 0.09 -1.36 -14.81
CA VAL A 57 -0.47 -0.04 -14.45
C VAL A 57 0.56 0.93 -13.91
N TYR A 58 1.69 0.46 -13.37
CA TYR A 58 2.75 1.35 -12.89
C TYR A 58 3.36 2.22 -14.00
N LYS A 59 3.33 1.76 -15.25
CA LYS A 59 3.82 2.52 -16.42
C LYS A 59 3.03 3.82 -16.65
N GLN A 60 1.86 3.97 -16.05
CA GLN A 60 1.01 5.15 -16.19
C GLN A 60 1.33 6.24 -15.16
N VAL A 61 2.07 5.90 -14.09
CA VAL A 61 2.37 6.81 -12.98
C VAL A 61 3.87 6.98 -12.74
N VAL A 62 4.67 5.97 -13.06
CA VAL A 62 6.14 6.02 -13.01
C VAL A 62 6.67 6.06 -14.44
N PHE A 63 7.30 7.18 -14.81
CA PHE A 63 7.71 7.42 -16.20
C PHE A 63 9.16 7.00 -16.45
N GLY A 64 9.36 6.30 -17.58
CA GLY A 64 10.65 6.14 -18.24
C GLY A 64 11.79 5.67 -17.34
N ALA A 65 12.83 6.50 -17.23
CA ALA A 65 14.08 6.19 -16.54
C ALA A 65 13.94 5.98 -15.02
N LEU A 66 12.87 6.52 -14.42
CA LEU A 66 12.59 6.39 -12.99
C LEU A 66 12.00 5.02 -12.63
N HIS A 67 11.51 4.25 -13.61
CA HIS A 67 10.90 2.95 -13.37
C HIS A 67 11.93 1.82 -13.38
N ARG A 68 12.03 1.09 -12.26
CA ARG A 68 12.84 -0.13 -12.13
C ARG A 68 11.95 -1.29 -11.71
N ILE A 69 12.08 -2.43 -12.39
CA ILE A 69 11.38 -3.65 -12.04
C ILE A 69 12.20 -4.43 -11.00
N GLY A 70 11.55 -4.89 -9.94
CA GLY A 70 12.17 -5.67 -8.87
C GLY A 70 12.77 -4.81 -7.75
N GLY A 71 13.44 -5.46 -6.79
CA GLY A 71 13.91 -4.79 -5.56
C GLY A 71 12.79 -4.53 -4.54
N THR A 72 11.68 -5.26 -4.63
CA THR A 72 10.46 -5.14 -3.83
C THR A 72 10.46 -5.94 -2.52
N GLN A 73 11.57 -6.61 -2.20
CA GLN A 73 11.70 -7.55 -1.07
C GLN A 73 11.28 -6.94 0.28
N HIS A 74 11.61 -5.66 0.52
CA HIS A 74 11.31 -5.00 1.79
C HIS A 74 9.83 -4.63 1.94
N ILE A 75 9.21 -4.13 0.87
CA ILE A 75 7.77 -3.83 0.90
C ILE A 75 6.95 -5.12 0.91
N GLU A 76 7.43 -6.20 0.28
CA GLU A 76 6.83 -7.53 0.38
C GLU A 76 6.87 -8.09 1.81
N ARG A 77 8.00 -7.93 2.53
CA ARG A 77 8.11 -8.29 3.95
C ARG A 77 7.17 -7.47 4.82
N PHE A 78 7.05 -6.17 4.57
CA PHE A 78 6.07 -5.32 5.26
C PHE A 78 4.64 -5.81 5.00
N ASN A 79 4.30 -6.11 3.74
CA ASN A 79 2.99 -6.64 3.37
C ASN A 79 2.66 -7.96 4.07
N ALA A 80 3.64 -8.86 4.21
CA ALA A 80 3.47 -10.10 4.96
C ALA A 80 3.18 -9.81 6.45
N THR A 81 3.91 -8.87 7.04
CA THR A 81 3.73 -8.45 8.45
C THR A 81 2.37 -7.80 8.67
N LEU A 82 1.96 -6.90 7.79
CA LEU A 82 0.65 -6.24 7.84
C LEU A 82 -0.49 -7.27 7.78
N ARG A 83 -0.42 -8.23 6.86
CA ARG A 83 -1.42 -9.31 6.74
C ARG A 83 -1.45 -10.21 7.99
N ALA A 84 -0.30 -10.51 8.57
CA ALA A 84 -0.22 -11.33 9.77
C ALA A 84 -0.82 -10.63 11.01
N LYS A 85 -0.59 -9.32 11.15
CA LYS A 85 -1.03 -8.54 12.32
C LYS A 85 -2.45 -7.99 12.18
N VAL A 86 -2.96 -7.79 10.97
CA VAL A 86 -4.29 -7.24 10.70
C VAL A 86 -5.19 -8.34 10.13
N SER A 87 -5.80 -9.10 11.04
CA SER A 87 -6.50 -10.37 10.74
C SER A 87 -7.64 -10.25 9.71
N PHE A 88 -8.33 -9.10 9.66
CA PHE A 88 -9.43 -8.87 8.71
C PHE A 88 -8.96 -8.64 7.26
N LEU A 89 -7.66 -8.45 7.02
CA LEU A 89 -7.10 -8.39 5.66
C LEU A 89 -6.98 -9.77 5.00
N VAL A 90 -6.97 -10.85 5.80
CA VAL A 90 -6.73 -12.22 5.31
C VAL A 90 -7.96 -13.10 5.44
N ARG A 91 -8.79 -12.93 6.49
CA ARG A 91 -9.93 -13.81 6.77
C ARG A 91 -11.18 -13.02 7.13
N LYS A 92 -12.36 -13.51 6.73
CA LYS A 92 -13.64 -13.12 7.35
C LYS A 92 -13.69 -13.72 8.74
N SER A 93 -13.25 -12.97 9.75
CA SER A 93 -13.27 -13.37 11.16
C SER A 93 -14.41 -12.68 11.92
N LEU A 94 -14.68 -13.10 13.17
CA LEU A 94 -15.61 -12.40 14.07
C LEU A 94 -15.17 -10.96 14.37
N SER A 95 -13.88 -10.65 14.23
CA SER A 95 -13.32 -9.29 14.30
C SER A 95 -13.44 -8.51 12.98
N PHE A 96 -14.16 -9.02 11.98
CA PHE A 96 -14.37 -8.35 10.71
C PHE A 96 -15.23 -7.10 10.92
N CYS A 97 -14.59 -5.93 10.84
CA CYS A 97 -15.32 -4.68 10.91
C CYS A 97 -16.10 -4.46 9.60
N ARG A 98 -17.42 -4.29 9.72
CA ARG A 98 -18.31 -4.10 8.55
C ARG A 98 -18.08 -2.75 7.86
N LYS A 99 -17.65 -1.72 8.60
CA LYS A 99 -17.42 -0.38 8.06
C LYS A 99 -16.05 -0.30 7.40
N GLN A 100 -16.03 0.11 6.14
CA GLN A 100 -14.81 0.36 5.37
C GLN A 100 -13.86 1.33 6.09
N ALA A 101 -14.37 2.46 6.55
CA ALA A 101 -13.59 3.49 7.25
C ALA A 101 -12.81 2.94 8.45
N ASN A 102 -13.38 2.02 9.22
CA ASN A 102 -12.70 1.41 10.36
C ASN A 102 -11.54 0.50 9.90
N ARG A 103 -11.72 -0.21 8.79
CA ARG A 103 -10.65 -1.06 8.21
C ARG A 103 -9.50 -0.19 7.71
N GLU A 104 -9.80 0.91 7.04
CA GLU A 104 -8.81 1.90 6.59
C GLU A 104 -8.08 2.55 7.77
N LEU A 105 -8.82 2.96 8.82
CA LEU A 105 -8.25 3.53 10.04
C LEU A 105 -7.24 2.60 10.71
N VAL A 106 -7.55 1.30 10.82
CA VAL A 106 -6.60 0.33 11.41
C VAL A 106 -5.33 0.21 10.57
N VAL A 107 -5.43 0.25 9.24
CA VAL A 107 -4.26 0.26 8.36
C VAL A 107 -3.43 1.53 8.55
N TRP A 108 -4.08 2.69 8.62
CA TRP A 108 -3.40 3.97 8.91
C TRP A 108 -2.67 3.96 10.25
N LEU A 109 -3.34 3.50 11.32
CA LEU A 109 -2.73 3.37 12.65
C LEU A 109 -1.54 2.40 12.64
N PHE A 110 -1.65 1.30 11.91
CA PHE A 110 -0.55 0.36 11.74
C PHE A 110 0.65 0.99 11.05
N ILE A 111 0.43 1.69 9.94
CA ILE A 111 1.48 2.42 9.20
C ILE A 111 2.13 3.48 10.10
N HIS A 112 1.33 4.26 10.82
CA HIS A 112 1.85 5.28 11.74
C HIS A 112 2.74 4.67 12.81
N ARG A 113 2.29 3.61 13.49
CA ARG A 113 3.07 2.89 14.50
C ARG A 113 4.35 2.27 13.92
N TYR A 114 4.27 1.69 12.72
CA TYR A 114 5.44 1.14 12.04
C TYR A 114 6.48 2.23 11.75
N ASN A 115 6.06 3.36 11.18
CA ASN A 115 6.94 4.49 10.87
C ASN A 115 7.54 5.14 12.12
N ALA A 116 6.84 5.11 13.26
CA ALA A 116 7.35 5.59 14.55
C ALA A 116 8.39 4.64 15.15
N SER A 117 8.32 3.33 14.86
CA SER A 117 9.30 2.34 15.35
C SER A 117 10.64 2.33 14.59
N LEU A 118 10.76 3.14 13.54
CA LEU A 118 11.97 3.29 12.72
C LEU A 118 12.79 4.54 13.09
N LEU A 119 12.33 5.31 14.08
CA LEU A 119 13.06 6.41 14.70
C LEU A 119 14.00 5.83 15.77
#